data_AF-A0A1L7W7Y5-F1
#
_entry.id   AF-A0A1L7W7Y5-F1
#
_cell.length_a   1.000
_cell.length_b   1.000
_cell.length_c   1.000
_cell.angle_alpha   90.00
_cell.angle_beta   90.00
_cell.angle_gamma   90.00
#
_symmetry.space_group_name_H-M   'P 1'
#
loop_
_entity.id
_entity.type
_entity.pdbx_description
1 polymer ?
#
loop_
_entity_poly.entity_id
_entity_poly.type
_entity_poly.pdbx_seq_one_letter_code
_entity_poly.pdbx_strand_id
1 'polypeptide(L)'
;MSLAQLQKRHALAAPKGPFLARLLVTNLADVTNAYVYKADIPRQLLESLDCPTRTIEDFIFPTVNYVVVPFKPYSTFAERFRAELVGPQYYSPPDPVDSNQAVPSDPKGEKRECDEE
;
A
#
# COMPACT_ATOMS: atom_id res chain seq x y z
N MET A 1 -12.14 0.50 -15.41
CA MET A 1 -11.21 -0.59 -15.04
C MET A 1 -10.70 -0.34 -13.63
N SER A 2 -10.79 -1.32 -12.73
CA SER A 2 -10.29 -1.19 -11.34
C SER A 2 -8.78 -1.42 -11.26
N LEU A 3 -8.14 -0.95 -10.17
CA LEU A 3 -6.70 -1.13 -9.91
C LEU A 3 -6.28 -2.61 -9.95
N ALA A 4 -7.11 -3.48 -9.37
CA ALA A 4 -6.86 -4.93 -9.33
C ALA A 4 -6.89 -5.56 -10.73
N GLN A 5 -7.81 -5.13 -11.60
CA GLN A 5 -7.86 -5.58 -13.00
C GLN A 5 -6.62 -5.13 -13.79
N LEU A 6 -6.11 -3.93 -13.50
CA LEU A 6 -4.90 -3.41 -14.12
C LEU A 6 -3.67 -4.23 -13.70
N GLN A 7 -3.50 -4.51 -12.40
CA GLN A 7 -2.38 -5.33 -11.91
C GLN A 7 -2.43 -6.76 -12.43
N LYS A 8 -3.62 -7.37 -12.58
CA LYS A 8 -3.79 -8.68 -13.21
C LYS A 8 -3.30 -8.69 -14.67
N ARG A 9 -3.51 -7.60 -15.43
CA ARG A 9 -3.00 -7.48 -16.81
C ARG A 9 -1.48 -7.32 -16.88
N HIS A 10 -0.88 -6.62 -15.92
CA HIS A 10 0.57 -6.39 -15.91
C HIS A 10 1.38 -7.59 -15.35
N ALA A 11 0.75 -8.53 -14.65
CA ALA A 11 1.43 -9.71 -14.14
C ALA A 11 1.63 -10.77 -15.24
N LEU A 12 2.89 -11.09 -15.58
CA LEU A 12 3.29 -12.15 -16.53
C LEU A 12 2.86 -13.57 -16.11
N ALA A 13 2.48 -13.75 -14.84
CA ALA A 13 1.83 -14.96 -14.32
C ALA A 13 0.80 -14.55 -13.27
N ALA A 14 -0.41 -15.11 -13.35
CA ALA A 14 -1.46 -14.81 -12.39
C ALA A 14 -1.03 -15.27 -10.98
N PRO A 15 -0.98 -14.37 -9.97
CA PRO A 15 -0.66 -14.76 -8.61
C PRO A 15 -1.61 -15.87 -8.14
N LYS A 16 -1.07 -16.90 -7.47
CA LYS A 16 -1.86 -18.04 -6.94
C LYS A 16 -2.70 -17.69 -5.69
N GLY A 17 -2.71 -16.42 -5.25
CA GLY A 17 -3.35 -15.98 -4.01
C GLY A 17 -4.34 -14.83 -4.19
N PRO A 18 -4.99 -14.40 -3.09
CA PRO A 18 -5.87 -13.23 -3.11
C PRO A 18 -5.08 -11.97 -3.47
N PHE A 19 -5.78 -11.00 -4.04
CA PHE A 19 -5.22 -9.70 -4.35
C PHE A 19 -5.21 -8.83 -3.07
N LEU A 20 -4.02 -8.43 -2.63
CA LEU A 20 -3.86 -7.64 -1.41
C LEU A 20 -4.10 -6.17 -1.70
N ALA A 21 -5.20 -5.62 -1.19
CA ALA A 21 -5.50 -4.19 -1.23
C ALA A 21 -5.15 -3.55 0.11
N ARG A 22 -4.38 -2.45 0.05
CA ARG A 22 -3.90 -1.71 1.22
C ARG A 22 -4.07 -0.23 0.94
N LEU A 23 -4.76 0.48 1.83
CA LEU A 23 -5.06 1.89 1.68
C LEU A 23 -4.59 2.64 2.92
N LEU A 24 -3.65 3.57 2.71
CA LEU A 24 -3.30 4.56 3.72
C LEU A 24 -4.32 5.69 3.68
N VAL A 25 -4.85 6.03 4.84
CA VAL A 25 -5.74 7.17 5.04
C VAL A 25 -5.17 8.03 6.16
N THR A 26 -5.04 9.32 5.89
CA THR A 26 -4.78 10.35 6.89
C THR A 26 -5.98 11.28 6.93
N ASN A 27 -6.40 11.67 8.13
CA ASN A 27 -7.51 12.61 8.31
C ASN A 27 -6.93 13.95 8.73
N LEU A 28 -7.36 15.04 8.09
CA LEU A 28 -6.90 16.39 8.43
C LEU A 28 -7.27 16.78 9.88
N ALA A 29 -8.35 16.22 10.42
CA ALA A 29 -8.75 16.40 11.81
C ALA A 29 -7.96 15.53 12.80
N ASP A 30 -7.43 14.37 12.38
CA ASP A 30 -6.56 13.53 13.21
C ASP A 30 -5.09 13.79 12.89
N VAL A 31 -4.49 14.68 13.68
CA VAL A 31 -3.07 15.02 13.60
C VAL A 31 -2.16 14.04 14.33
N THR A 32 -2.72 12.97 14.91
CA THR A 32 -2.00 12.03 15.78
C THR A 32 -1.81 10.65 15.14
N ASN A 33 -2.74 10.21 14.31
CA ASN A 33 -2.68 8.87 13.71
C ASN A 33 -2.91 8.86 12.20
N ALA A 34 -2.28 7.87 11.58
CA ALA A 34 -2.62 7.38 10.27
C ALA A 34 -3.39 6.06 10.38
N TYR A 35 -4.20 5.75 9.39
CA TYR A 35 -4.99 4.52 9.33
C TYR A 35 -4.57 3.72 8.12
N VAL A 36 -4.33 2.43 8.31
CA VAL A 36 -4.04 1.49 7.23
C VAL A 36 -5.19 0.51 7.12
N TYR A 37 -6.01 0.68 6.09
CA TYR A 37 -7.07 -0.25 5.75
C TYR A 37 -6.51 -1.40 4.91
N LYS A 38 -6.95 -2.62 5.23
CA LYS A 38 -6.47 -3.86 4.62
C LYS A 38 -7.68 -4.69 4.18
N ALA A 39 -7.67 -5.10 2.93
CA ALA A 39 -8.64 -6.02 2.37
C ALA A 39 -7.92 -7.04 1.49
N ASP A 40 -8.21 -8.32 1.69
CA ASP A 40 -7.65 -9.40 0.90
C ASP A 40 -8.73 -9.86 -0.08
N ILE A 41 -8.65 -9.37 -1.31
CA ILE A 41 -9.69 -9.51 -2.32
C ILE A 41 -9.56 -10.89 -2.97
N PRO A 42 -10.57 -11.78 -2.86
CA PRO A 42 -10.52 -13.09 -3.48
C PRO A 42 -10.55 -12.95 -5.00
N ARG A 43 -9.86 -13.87 -5.68
CA ARG A 43 -9.76 -13.85 -7.14
C ARG A 43 -11.11 -14.04 -7.82
N GLN A 44 -11.98 -14.86 -7.23
CA GLN A 44 -13.33 -15.11 -7.70
C GLN A 44 -14.14 -13.82 -7.77
N LEU A 45 -13.99 -12.93 -6.79
CA LEU A 45 -14.59 -11.60 -6.82
C LEU A 45 -14.03 -10.75 -7.98
N LEU A 46 -12.73 -10.83 -8.26
CA LEU A 46 -12.18 -10.13 -9.43
C LEU A 46 -12.69 -10.71 -10.75
N GLU A 47 -12.89 -12.03 -10.81
CA GLU A 47 -13.40 -12.71 -11.99
C GLU A 47 -14.91 -12.46 -12.20
N SER A 48 -15.70 -12.25 -11.15
CA SER A 48 -17.10 -11.84 -11.28
C SER A 48 -17.24 -10.39 -11.78
N LEU A 49 -16.25 -9.52 -11.53
CA LEU A 49 -16.20 -8.19 -12.15
C LEU A 49 -15.92 -8.25 -13.66
N ASP A 50 -15.15 -9.25 -14.11
CA ASP A 50 -14.88 -9.50 -15.53
C ASP A 50 -16.08 -10.21 -16.21
N CYS A 51 -16.75 -11.11 -15.49
CA CYS A 51 -17.90 -11.90 -15.95
C CYS A 51 -19.12 -11.73 -15.02
N PRO A 52 -20.00 -10.74 -15.27
CA PRO A 52 -21.08 -10.37 -14.35
C PRO A 52 -22.19 -11.43 -14.20
N THR A 53 -22.21 -12.46 -15.05
CA THR A 53 -23.16 -13.58 -14.96
C THR A 53 -22.68 -14.69 -14.03
N ARG A 54 -21.46 -14.58 -13.47
CA ARG A 54 -20.94 -15.55 -12.51
C ARG A 54 -21.67 -15.40 -11.17
N THR A 55 -22.03 -16.53 -10.58
CA THR A 55 -22.65 -16.61 -9.25
C THR A 55 -21.72 -16.03 -8.19
N ILE A 56 -22.24 -15.20 -7.28
CA ILE A 56 -21.48 -14.55 -6.19
C ILE A 56 -21.30 -15.48 -4.97
N GLU A 57 -22.02 -16.60 -4.92
CA GLU A 57 -21.98 -17.56 -3.80
C GLU A 57 -20.71 -18.41 -3.70
N ASP A 58 -19.82 -18.35 -4.71
CA ASP A 58 -18.58 -19.13 -4.75
C ASP A 58 -17.39 -18.47 -4.04
N PHE A 59 -17.60 -17.30 -3.40
CA PHE A 59 -16.61 -16.64 -2.57
C PHE A 59 -17.21 -15.88 -1.38
N ILE A 60 -16.38 -15.66 -0.37
CA ILE A 60 -16.70 -14.80 0.76
C ILE A 60 -16.26 -13.38 0.43
N PHE A 61 -17.14 -12.40 0.65
CA PHE A 61 -16.78 -10.99 0.44
C PHE A 61 -15.63 -10.59 1.36
N PRO A 62 -14.63 -9.85 0.87
CA PRO A 62 -13.47 -9.52 1.67
C PRO A 62 -13.85 -8.61 2.85
N THR A 63 -13.45 -9.00 4.05
CA THR A 63 -13.54 -8.14 5.23
C THR A 63 -12.49 -7.04 5.15
N VAL A 64 -12.92 -5.79 5.29
CA VAL A 64 -12.01 -4.65 5.40
C VAL A 64 -11.65 -4.47 6.88
N ASN A 65 -10.38 -4.70 7.20
CA ASN A 65 -9.81 -4.43 8.51
C ASN A 65 -9.01 -3.14 8.48
N TYR A 66 -8.69 -2.56 9.64
CA TYR A 66 -7.77 -1.43 9.72
C TYR A 66 -6.85 -1.52 10.92
N VAL A 67 -5.68 -0.89 10.78
CA VAL A 67 -4.71 -0.71 11.87
C VAL A 67 -4.45 0.78 12.02
N VAL A 68 -4.36 1.23 13.27
CA VAL A 68 -4.01 2.60 13.62
C VAL A 68 -2.51 2.68 13.83
N VAL A 69 -1.86 3.62 13.13
CA VAL A 69 -0.42 3.86 13.23
C VAL A 69 -0.20 5.28 13.75
N PRO A 70 0.24 5.45 15.01
CA PRO A 70 0.55 6.77 15.54
C PRO A 70 1.73 7.41 14.79
N PHE A 71 1.60 8.69 14.45
CA PHE A 71 2.68 9.43 13.77
C PHE A 71 3.95 9.52 14.62
N LYS A 72 3.79 9.61 15.95
CA LYS A 72 4.91 9.62 16.89
C LYS A 72 5.26 8.20 17.37
N PRO A 73 6.54 7.89 17.58
CA PRO A 73 7.70 8.72 17.24
C PRO A 73 7.95 8.76 15.73
N TYR A 74 8.32 9.94 15.21
CA TYR A 74 8.53 10.17 13.78
C TYR A 74 9.75 9.39 13.24
N SER A 75 10.76 9.17 14.07
CA SER A 75 11.98 8.44 13.69
C SER A 75 11.72 7.02 13.21
N THR A 76 10.71 6.34 13.77
CA THR A 76 10.35 4.96 13.38
C THR A 76 9.04 4.89 12.61
N PHE A 77 8.43 6.05 12.29
CA PHE A 77 7.11 6.07 11.64
C PHE A 77 7.14 5.39 10.28
N ALA A 78 8.11 5.72 9.43
CA ALA A 78 8.23 5.14 8.09
C ALA A 78 8.37 3.60 8.13
N GLU A 79 9.13 3.08 9.09
CA GLU A 79 9.35 1.65 9.24
C GLU A 79 8.08 0.93 9.71
N ARG A 80 7.46 1.43 10.79
CA ARG A 80 6.18 0.91 11.31
C ARG A 80 5.10 0.96 10.24
N PHE A 81 5.05 2.04 9.48
CA PHE A 81 4.10 2.24 8.41
C PHE A 81 4.31 1.26 7.24
N ARG A 82 5.55 1.07 6.79
CA ARG A 82 5.88 0.10 5.74
C ARG A 82 5.53 -1.32 6.16
N ALA A 83 5.81 -1.70 7.42
CA ALA A 83 5.46 -3.01 7.95
C ALA A 83 3.94 -3.27 7.85
N GLU A 84 3.13 -2.27 8.16
CA GLU A 84 1.68 -2.39 8.09
C GLU A 84 1.13 -2.46 6.64
N LEU A 85 1.70 -1.69 5.71
CA LEU A 85 1.32 -1.69 4.30
C LEU A 85 1.70 -2.98 3.58
N VAL A 86 2.95 -3.40 3.72
CA VAL A 86 3.53 -4.50 2.93
C VAL A 86 3.07 -5.86 3.45
N GLY A 87 2.74 -5.92 4.74
CA GLY A 87 2.38 -7.16 5.43
C GLY A 87 3.60 -8.03 5.74
N PRO A 88 3.53 -8.90 6.76
CA PRO A 88 4.68 -9.67 7.24
C PRO A 88 5.28 -10.60 6.18
N GLN A 89 4.48 -10.99 5.17
CA GLN A 89 4.87 -11.91 4.09
C GLN A 89 5.90 -11.30 3.11
N TYR A 90 6.06 -9.97 3.12
CA TYR A 90 6.89 -9.23 2.17
C TYR A 90 7.84 -8.24 2.87
N TYR A 91 7.88 -8.25 4.20
CA TYR A 91 8.79 -7.42 4.97
C TYR A 91 10.15 -8.13 5.08
N SER A 92 11.09 -7.79 4.19
CA SER A 92 12.51 -7.99 4.47
C SER A 92 12.98 -6.83 5.34
N PRO A 93 13.54 -7.08 6.55
CA PRO A 93 14.22 -6.04 7.30
C PRO A 93 15.21 -5.31 6.39
N PRO A 94 15.31 -3.97 6.46
CA PRO A 94 16.36 -3.27 5.76
C PRO A 94 17.72 -3.81 6.21
N ASP A 95 18.63 -4.08 5.26
CA ASP A 95 20.00 -4.45 5.58
C ASP A 95 20.61 -3.40 6.52
N PRO A 96 21.39 -3.81 7.54
CA PRO A 96 22.02 -2.87 8.46
C PRO A 96 22.85 -1.86 7.66
N VAL A 97 22.49 -0.59 7.78
CA VAL A 97 23.24 0.52 7.19
C VAL A 97 24.63 0.53 7.82
N ASP A 98 25.63 0.23 7.02
CA ASP A 98 27.04 0.28 7.41
C ASP A 98 27.41 1.74 7.72
N SER A 99 27.68 2.04 8.99
CA SER A 99 27.93 3.39 9.54
C SER A 99 29.20 4.09 9.02
N ASN A 100 29.80 3.63 7.91
CA ASN A 100 31.07 4.14 7.40
C ASN A 100 31.00 4.79 6.01
N GLN A 101 29.82 5.13 5.50
CA GLN A 101 29.72 5.87 4.24
C GLN A 101 29.51 7.38 4.47
N ALA A 102 30.60 8.13 4.24
CA ALA A 102 30.65 9.58 4.27
C ALA A 102 29.53 10.21 3.42
N VAL A 103 28.83 11.16 4.03
CA VAL A 103 27.82 12.02 3.41
C VAL A 103 28.41 12.77 2.22
N PRO A 104 27.89 12.62 0.99
CA PRO A 104 28.00 13.64 -0.03
C PRO A 104 26.83 14.62 0.13
N SER A 105 27.20 15.87 0.35
CA SER A 105 26.40 17.10 0.43
C SER A 105 25.17 17.18 -0.47
N ASP A 106 24.13 17.85 0.06
CA ASP A 106 22.88 18.27 -0.58
C ASP A 106 23.02 18.76 -2.04
N PRO A 107 22.11 18.36 -2.95
CA PRO A 107 21.73 19.21 -4.06
C PRO A 107 20.51 20.05 -3.67
N LYS A 108 20.77 21.34 -3.49
CA LYS A 108 19.80 22.44 -3.39
C LYS A 108 18.81 22.36 -4.55
N GLY A 109 17.58 21.90 -4.28
CA GLY A 109 16.48 21.87 -5.23
C GLY A 109 15.91 23.27 -5.44
N GLU A 110 16.14 23.83 -6.61
CA GLU A 110 15.62 25.11 -7.10
C GLU A 110 14.09 25.07 -7.23
N LYS A 111 13.41 26.11 -6.72
CA LYS A 111 11.96 26.28 -6.82
C LYS A 111 11.59 26.54 -8.28
N ARG A 112 10.73 25.69 -8.85
CA ARG A 112 10.10 25.99 -10.14
C ARG A 112 8.91 26.90 -9.91
N GLU A 113 8.89 28.02 -10.62
CA GLU A 113 7.80 28.98 -10.71
C GLU A 113 6.61 28.32 -11.43
N CYS A 114 5.40 28.48 -10.89
CA CYS A 114 4.16 28.12 -11.58
C CYS A 114 3.72 29.35 -12.37
N ASP A 115 3.77 29.27 -13.69
CA ASP A 115 3.13 30.25 -14.56
C ASP A 115 1.61 30.06 -14.49
N GLU A 116 0.89 31.12 -14.10
CA GLU A 116 -0.56 31.23 -14.24
C GLU A 116 -0.90 31.72 -15.65
N GLU A 117 -1.81 31.03 -16.33
CA GLU A 117 -2.62 31.59 -17.42
C GLU A 117 -4.09 31.19 -17.24
#